data_AF-A0AA42EE06-F1
#
_entry.id   AF-A0AA42EE06-F1
#
_cell.length_a   1.000
_cell.length_b   1.000
_cell.length_c   1.000
_cell.angle_alpha   90.00
_cell.angle_beta   90.00
_cell.angle_gamma   90.00
#
_symmetry.space_group_name_H-M   'P 1'
#
loop_
_entity.id
_entity.type
_entity.pdbx_description
1 polymer ?
#
loop_
_entity_poly.entity_id
_entity_poly.type
_entity_poly.pdbx_seq_one_letter_code
_entity_poly.pdbx_strand_id
1 'polypeptide(L)'
;MSYNKLSYRPEVDGLRALAVLSVFIYHLNENWLTGGFLGVDIFFVISGFLITRIITTEMVEGKFEFKTFYNRRIKRIYPVFILTLFIASIFSSLVFIRSEGELLRRTIELAVGFVSNFYLSHRQGYFDLAANENPILHIWSLAVEEQYYILFPIILYFLYKKTQKSNIFMKIVIGLFIFFVLSSFLPKAVYES
;
A
#
# COMPACT_ATOMS: atom_id res chain seq x y z
N MET A 1 -6.17 -16.54 31.07
CA MET A 1 -5.15 -16.76 30.03
C MET A 1 -4.69 -15.38 29.55
N SER A 2 -3.54 -14.91 30.05
CA SER A 2 -3.04 -13.56 29.75
C SER A 2 -2.43 -13.59 28.35
N TYR A 3 -3.16 -13.07 27.36
CA TYR A 3 -2.64 -12.92 26.01
C TYR A 3 -1.75 -11.67 25.96
N ASN A 4 -0.49 -11.89 25.57
CA ASN A 4 0.57 -10.88 25.53
C ASN A 4 0.18 -9.71 24.61
N LYS A 5 0.40 -8.49 25.11
CA LYS A 5 0.52 -7.25 24.32
C LYS A 5 1.29 -7.58 23.02
N LEU A 6 0.72 -7.30 21.85
CA LEU A 6 1.32 -7.57 20.53
C LEU A 6 2.82 -7.24 20.56
N SER A 7 3.66 -8.26 20.74
CA SER A 7 5.10 -8.05 20.88
C SER A 7 5.63 -7.50 19.57
N TYR A 8 6.47 -6.47 19.67
CA TYR A 8 7.16 -5.91 18.52
C TYR A 8 8.04 -6.99 17.89
N ARG A 9 7.95 -7.15 16.57
CA ARG A 9 8.67 -8.18 15.81
C ARG A 9 9.67 -7.50 14.87
N PRO A 10 10.89 -7.18 15.34
CA PRO A 10 11.90 -6.48 14.54
C PRO A 10 12.23 -7.23 13.24
N GLU A 11 12.17 -8.55 13.24
CA GLU A 11 12.40 -9.39 12.07
C GLU A 11 11.42 -9.12 10.92
N VAL A 12 10.17 -8.76 11.24
CA VAL A 12 9.14 -8.46 10.23
C VAL A 12 9.38 -7.09 9.60
N ASP A 13 9.77 -6.10 10.41
CA ASP A 13 10.14 -4.78 9.89
C ASP A 13 11.46 -4.86 9.08
N GLY A 14 12.40 -5.75 9.45
CA GLY A 14 13.59 -6.04 8.66
C GLY A 14 13.28 -6.60 7.27
N LEU A 15 12.31 -7.53 7.17
CA LEU A 15 11.85 -8.05 5.89
C LEU A 15 11.19 -6.96 5.02
N ARG A 16 10.42 -6.05 5.62
CA ARG A 16 9.85 -4.89 4.91
C ARG A 16 10.94 -3.96 4.40
N ALA A 17 11.97 -3.70 5.22
CA ALA A 17 13.11 -2.90 4.81
C ALA A 17 13.87 -3.54 3.65
N LEU A 18 14.09 -4.86 3.69
CA LEU A 18 14.72 -5.60 2.59
C LEU A 18 13.90 -5.54 1.30
N ALA A 19 12.57 -5.63 1.41
CA ALA A 19 11.66 -5.50 0.29
C ALA A 19 11.76 -4.12 -0.37
N VAL A 20 11.76 -3.04 0.43
CA VAL A 20 11.96 -1.67 -0.06
C VAL A 20 13.35 -1.49 -0.69
N LEU A 21 14.40 -2.01 -0.05
CA LEU A 21 15.77 -1.96 -0.60
C LEU A 21 15.89 -2.68 -1.95
N SER A 22 15.19 -3.80 -2.11
CA SER A 22 15.19 -4.55 -3.37
C SER A 22 14.58 -3.71 -4.50
N VAL A 23 13.46 -3.03 -4.22
CA VAL A 23 12.82 -2.10 -5.18
C VAL A 23 13.74 -0.91 -5.47
N PHE A 24 14.38 -0.35 -4.45
CA PHE A 24 15.29 0.77 -4.59
C PHE A 24 16.48 0.42 -5.51
N ILE A 25 17.14 -0.72 -5.27
CA ILE A 25 18.27 -1.19 -6.08
C ILE A 25 17.83 -1.42 -7.53
N TYR A 26 16.65 -2.03 -7.73
CA TYR A 26 16.09 -2.25 -9.07
C TYR A 26 15.91 -0.94 -9.86
N HIS A 27 15.49 0.14 -9.20
CA HIS A 27 15.33 1.45 -9.85
C HIS A 27 16.67 2.18 -10.10
N LEU A 28 17.73 1.85 -9.35
CA LEU A 28 19.07 2.37 -9.64
C LEU A 28 19.65 1.75 -10.90
N ASN A 29 19.50 0.42 -11.03
CA ASN A 29 19.88 -0.32 -12.22
C ASN A 29 19.18 -1.69 -12.23
N GLU A 30 18.34 -1.91 -13.24
CA GLU A 30 17.55 -3.14 -13.38
C GLU A 30 18.40 -4.41 -13.48
N ASN A 31 19.67 -4.28 -13.92
CA ASN A 31 20.62 -5.39 -14.03
C ASN A 31 21.30 -5.74 -12.70
N TRP A 32 21.29 -4.86 -11.69
CA TRP A 32 21.93 -5.14 -10.40
C TRP A 32 21.13 -6.13 -9.56
N LEU A 33 19.81 -6.06 -9.65
CA LEU A 33 18.92 -6.99 -8.97
C LEU A 33 17.70 -7.27 -9.84
N THR A 34 17.89 -8.11 -10.86
CA THR A 34 16.80 -8.55 -11.73
C THR A 34 15.70 -9.19 -10.88
N GLY A 35 14.46 -8.69 -11.01
CA GLY A 35 13.34 -9.12 -10.17
C GLY A 35 13.16 -8.32 -8.87
N GLY A 36 13.97 -7.31 -8.59
CA GLY A 36 13.85 -6.49 -7.39
C GLY A 36 12.50 -5.74 -7.26
N PHE A 37 11.77 -5.56 -8.36
CA PHE A 37 10.39 -5.05 -8.36
C PHE A 37 9.42 -5.91 -7.53
N LEU A 38 9.68 -7.21 -7.37
CA LEU A 38 8.89 -8.12 -6.51
C LEU A 38 8.90 -7.69 -5.03
N GLY A 39 9.85 -6.84 -4.64
CA GLY A 39 9.86 -6.24 -3.31
C GLY A 39 8.59 -5.44 -3.00
N VAL A 40 7.91 -4.87 -4.00
CA VAL A 40 6.62 -4.20 -3.79
C VAL A 40 5.56 -5.19 -3.29
N ASP A 41 5.43 -6.34 -3.96
CA ASP A 41 4.46 -7.37 -3.59
C ASP A 41 4.75 -7.94 -2.20
N ILE A 42 6.02 -8.23 -1.92
CA ILE A 42 6.47 -8.72 -0.62
C ILE A 42 6.13 -7.70 0.49
N PHE A 43 6.38 -6.42 0.24
CA PHE A 43 6.06 -5.35 1.20
C PHE A 43 4.55 -5.32 1.51
N PHE A 44 3.69 -5.34 0.49
CA PHE A 44 2.24 -5.33 0.68
C PHE A 44 1.72 -6.57 1.40
N VAL A 45 2.24 -7.76 1.06
CA VAL A 45 1.86 -9.02 1.74
C VAL A 45 2.20 -8.94 3.23
N ILE A 46 3.41 -8.45 3.57
CA ILE A 46 3.83 -8.32 4.98
C ILE A 46 2.99 -7.25 5.70
N SER A 47 2.74 -6.10 5.08
CA SER A 47 1.87 -5.05 5.65
C SER A 47 0.46 -5.60 5.90
N GLY A 48 -0.10 -6.35 4.94
CA GLY A 48 -1.41 -6.99 5.05
C GLY A 48 -1.48 -7.99 6.21
N PHE A 49 -0.49 -8.88 6.31
CA PHE A 49 -0.36 -9.83 7.42
C PHE A 49 -0.32 -9.13 8.78
N LEU A 50 0.53 -8.09 8.92
CA LEU A 50 0.72 -7.37 10.17
C LEU A 50 -0.56 -6.66 10.61
N ILE A 51 -1.21 -5.95 9.69
CA ILE A 51 -2.46 -5.23 9.95
C ILE A 51 -3.57 -6.18 10.36
N THR A 52 -3.74 -7.27 9.60
CA THR A 52 -4.73 -8.31 9.91
C THR A 52 -4.50 -8.88 11.31
N ARG A 53 -3.25 -9.23 11.65
CA ARG A 53 -2.89 -9.75 12.97
C ARG A 53 -3.21 -8.77 14.10
N ILE A 54 -2.86 -7.49 13.92
CA ILE A 54 -3.12 -6.43 14.91
C ILE A 54 -4.63 -6.32 15.15
N ILE A 55 -5.40 -6.15 14.07
CA ILE A 55 -6.84 -5.92 14.14
C ILE A 55 -7.55 -7.12 14.76
N THR A 56 -7.28 -8.33 14.27
CA THR A 56 -7.92 -9.56 14.77
C THR A 56 -7.60 -9.82 16.24
N THR A 57 -6.35 -9.58 16.65
CA THR A 57 -5.94 -9.75 18.05
C THR A 57 -6.67 -8.75 18.95
N GLU A 58 -6.70 -7.47 18.59
CA GLU A 58 -7.43 -6.45 19.35
C GLU A 58 -8.95 -6.71 19.37
N MET A 59 -9.52 -7.27 18.30
CA MET A 59 -10.94 -7.64 18.23
C MET A 59 -11.28 -8.83 19.13
N VAL A 60 -10.43 -9.86 19.16
CA VAL A 60 -10.58 -11.03 20.04
C VAL A 60 -10.46 -10.61 21.51
N GLU A 61 -9.58 -9.65 21.81
CA GLU A 61 -9.44 -9.07 23.15
C GLU A 61 -10.57 -8.10 23.53
N GLY A 62 -11.46 -7.73 22.59
CA GLY A 62 -12.52 -6.75 22.82
C GLY A 62 -12.02 -5.31 23.00
N LYS A 63 -10.79 -5.02 22.58
CA LYS A 63 -10.11 -3.72 22.74
C LYS A 63 -9.98 -2.92 21.44
N PHE A 64 -10.42 -3.49 20.32
CA PHE A 64 -10.30 -2.82 19.02
C PHE A 64 -11.16 -1.56 18.96
N GLU A 65 -10.50 -0.42 18.73
CA GLU A 65 -11.14 0.87 18.50
C GLU A 65 -10.54 1.50 17.24
N PHE A 66 -11.40 1.84 16.27
CA PHE A 66 -10.99 2.47 15.02
C PHE A 66 -10.16 3.74 15.25
N LYS A 67 -10.59 4.60 16.17
CA LYS A 67 -9.90 5.86 16.48
C LYS A 67 -8.47 5.60 16.96
N THR A 68 -8.29 4.65 17.88
CA THR A 68 -6.97 4.28 18.38
C THR A 68 -6.10 3.66 17.28
N PHE A 69 -6.67 2.82 16.42
CA PHE A 69 -5.98 2.24 15.26
C PHE A 69 -5.48 3.33 14.29
N TYR A 70 -6.37 4.22 13.83
CA TYR A 70 -6.01 5.28 12.88
C TYR A 70 -5.04 6.30 13.47
N ASN A 71 -5.20 6.68 14.74
CA ASN A 71 -4.29 7.62 15.40
C ASN A 71 -2.83 7.12 15.45
N ARG A 72 -2.64 5.81 15.70
CA ARG A 72 -1.30 5.20 15.68
C ARG A 72 -0.67 5.25 14.28
N ARG A 73 -1.47 5.08 13.23
CA ARG A 73 -1.00 5.12 11.83
C ARG A 73 -0.64 6.54 11.41
N ILE A 74 -1.53 7.49 11.69
CA ILE A 74 -1.29 8.91 11.41
C ILE A 74 0.01 9.37 12.08
N LYS A 75 0.20 9.11 13.38
CA LYS A 75 1.43 9.49 14.10
C LYS A 75 2.71 8.84 13.56
N ARG A 76 2.60 7.70 12.88
CA ARG A 76 3.74 6.98 12.29
C ARG A 76 4.05 7.44 10.87
N ILE A 77 3.04 7.67 10.05
CA ILE A 77 3.18 7.81 8.59
C ILE A 77 3.14 9.28 8.15
N TYR A 78 2.19 10.06 8.67
CA TYR A 78 2.01 11.45 8.25
C TYR A 78 3.25 12.34 8.45
N PRO A 79 4.02 12.27 9.56
CA PRO A 79 5.17 13.15 9.74
C PRO A 79 6.22 13.01 8.63
N VAL A 80 6.54 11.77 8.26
CA VAL A 80 7.51 11.49 7.19
C VAL A 80 6.91 11.85 5.83
N PHE A 81 5.65 11.51 5.59
CA PHE A 81 4.96 11.81 4.34
C PHE A 81 4.90 13.33 4.04
N ILE A 82 4.50 14.14 5.01
CA ILE A 82 4.43 15.60 4.86
C ILE A 82 5.82 16.18 4.63
N LEU A 83 6.84 15.69 5.35
CA LEU A 83 8.22 16.12 5.13
C LEU A 83 8.69 15.79 3.70
N THR A 84 8.41 14.58 3.21
CA THR A 84 8.75 14.18 1.84
C THR A 84 8.05 15.06 0.81
N LEU A 85 6.74 15.31 0.95
CA LEU A 85 6.01 16.20 0.04
C LEU A 85 6.52 17.64 0.09
N PHE A 86 6.86 18.14 1.28
CA PHE A 86 7.41 19.48 1.45
C PHE A 86 8.75 19.63 0.73
N ILE A 87 9.67 18.69 0.94
CA ILE A 87 10.97 18.68 0.25
C ILE A 87 10.78 18.55 -1.26
N ALA A 88 9.90 17.64 -1.71
CA ALA A 88 9.60 17.48 -3.14
C ALA A 88 9.01 18.74 -3.77
N SER A 89 8.17 19.47 -3.03
CA SER A 89 7.59 20.73 -3.48
C SER A 89 8.64 21.83 -3.65
N ILE A 90 9.59 21.94 -2.71
CA ILE A 90 10.73 22.86 -2.81
C ILE A 90 11.62 22.47 -3.99
N PHE A 91 11.96 21.19 -4.12
CA PHE A 91 12.80 20.72 -5.22
C PHE A 91 12.12 20.96 -6.58
N SER A 92 10.82 20.71 -6.67
CA SER A 92 10.02 20.98 -7.86
C SER A 92 10.05 22.45 -8.27
N SER A 93 10.06 23.38 -7.32
CA SER A 93 10.04 24.82 -7.63
C SER A 93 11.42 25.38 -7.98
N LEU A 94 12.50 24.75 -7.52
CA LEU A 94 13.87 25.20 -7.75
C LEU A 94 14.51 24.60 -9.01
N VAL A 95 14.16 23.36 -9.37
CA VAL A 95 14.88 22.60 -10.40
C VAL A 95 14.14 22.55 -11.74
N PHE A 96 12.81 22.50 -11.74
CA PHE A 96 12.03 22.30 -12.96
C PHE A 96 11.50 23.61 -13.54
N ILE A 97 11.62 23.77 -14.87
CA ILE A 97 10.89 24.80 -15.61
C ILE A 97 9.39 24.45 -15.60
N ARG A 98 8.51 25.46 -15.63
CA ARG A 98 7.05 25.29 -15.44
C ARG A 98 6.40 24.27 -16.37
N SER A 99 6.93 24.08 -17.59
CA SER A 99 6.47 23.06 -18.55
C SER A 99 6.91 21.63 -18.21
N GLU A 100 8.05 21.47 -17.55
CA GLU A 100 8.65 20.17 -17.20
C GLU A 100 8.18 19.68 -15.82
N GLY A 101 7.74 20.60 -14.94
CA GLY A 101 7.32 20.27 -13.57
C GLY A 101 5.84 19.91 -13.38
N GLU A 102 4.99 19.96 -14.42
CA GLU A 102 3.53 19.75 -14.25
C GLU A 102 3.20 18.33 -13.78
N LEU A 103 3.94 17.30 -14.25
CA LEU A 103 3.76 15.91 -13.80
C LEU A 103 4.02 15.78 -12.29
N LEU A 104 5.18 16.30 -11.83
CA LEU A 104 5.58 16.26 -10.43
C LEU A 104 4.59 17.03 -9.56
N ARG A 105 4.22 18.25 -9.96
CA ARG A 105 3.26 19.08 -9.23
C ARG A 105 1.90 18.40 -9.10
N ARG A 106 1.34 17.84 -10.18
CA ARG A 106 0.09 17.07 -10.13
C ARG A 106 0.19 15.85 -9.24
N THR A 107 1.34 15.18 -9.26
CA THR A 107 1.59 14.02 -8.38
C THR A 107 1.59 14.45 -6.92
N ILE A 108 2.21 15.58 -6.57
CA ILE A 108 2.18 16.16 -5.21
C ILE A 108 0.76 16.52 -4.80
N GLU A 109 0.02 17.25 -5.64
CA GLU A 109 -1.36 17.68 -5.37
C GLU A 109 -2.26 16.47 -5.06
N LEU A 110 -2.14 15.40 -5.84
CA LEU A 110 -2.93 14.17 -5.68
C LEU A 110 -2.41 13.24 -4.58
N ALA A 111 -1.12 13.31 -4.26
CA ALA A 111 -0.54 12.56 -3.17
C ALA A 111 -1.15 12.96 -1.82
N VAL A 112 -1.46 14.25 -1.60
CA VAL A 112 -2.11 14.75 -0.38
C VAL A 112 -3.41 14.01 -0.08
N GLY A 113 -4.17 13.67 -1.12
CA GLY A 113 -5.41 12.89 -1.02
C GLY A 113 -5.22 11.38 -1.09
N PHE A 114 -3.98 10.88 -1.14
CA PHE A 114 -3.65 9.48 -1.41
C PHE A 114 -4.34 8.94 -2.68
N VAL A 115 -4.38 9.73 -3.75
CA VAL A 115 -4.99 9.35 -5.05
C VAL A 115 -4.05 9.50 -6.24
N SER A 116 -2.76 9.76 -5.98
CA SER A 116 -1.74 9.91 -7.03
C SER A 116 -1.60 8.65 -7.90
N ASN A 117 -1.84 7.46 -7.33
CA ASN A 117 -1.79 6.18 -8.04
C ASN A 117 -2.77 6.14 -9.25
N PHE A 118 -3.97 6.72 -9.12
CA PHE A 118 -4.93 6.76 -10.22
C PHE A 118 -4.43 7.64 -11.36
N TYR A 119 -3.89 8.81 -11.03
CA TYR A 119 -3.35 9.72 -12.04
C TYR A 119 -2.13 9.15 -12.77
N LEU A 120 -1.21 8.53 -12.02
CA LEU A 120 -0.03 7.88 -12.60
C LEU A 120 -0.43 6.74 -13.53
N SER A 121 -1.40 5.89 -13.14
CA SER A 121 -1.86 4.75 -13.95
C SER A 121 -2.45 5.12 -15.31
N HIS A 122 -3.00 6.33 -15.47
CA HIS A 122 -3.57 6.80 -16.75
C HIS A 122 -2.53 7.49 -17.65
N ARG A 123 -1.36 7.83 -17.12
CA ARG A 123 -0.32 8.63 -17.80
C ARG A 123 0.90 7.80 -18.16
N GLN A 124 1.21 6.80 -17.36
CA GLN A 124 2.38 5.94 -17.46
C GLN A 124 1.90 4.52 -17.12
N GLY A 125 2.40 3.47 -17.77
CA GLY A 125 2.16 2.12 -17.29
C GLY A 125 2.51 2.03 -15.80
N TYR A 126 1.74 1.24 -15.03
CA TYR A 126 1.91 1.12 -13.58
C TYR A 126 3.36 0.75 -13.15
N PHE A 127 4.11 0.14 -14.05
CA PHE A 127 5.53 -0.23 -13.90
C PHE A 127 6.46 0.47 -14.91
N ASP A 128 5.98 1.45 -15.68
CA ASP A 128 6.80 2.10 -16.71
C ASP A 128 7.86 3.01 -16.11
N LEU A 129 9.09 2.78 -16.56
CA LEU A 129 10.35 3.26 -16.01
C LEU A 129 10.68 4.67 -16.49
N ALA A 130 9.93 5.67 -16.02
CA ALA A 130 10.35 7.06 -16.09
C ALA A 130 10.45 7.69 -14.68
N ALA A 131 11.13 6.99 -13.76
CA ALA A 131 11.55 7.59 -12.47
C ALA A 131 12.35 8.90 -12.68
N ASN A 132 13.00 9.05 -13.83
CA ASN A 132 13.73 10.25 -14.24
C ASN A 132 12.85 11.50 -14.34
N GLU A 133 11.55 11.35 -14.61
CA GLU A 133 10.62 12.49 -14.76
C GLU A 133 9.84 12.80 -13.49
N ASN A 134 9.78 11.85 -12.55
CA ASN A 134 8.99 11.99 -11.32
C ASN A 134 9.73 11.44 -10.09
N PRO A 135 10.49 12.28 -9.37
CA PRO A 135 11.28 11.85 -8.21
C PRO A 135 10.46 11.31 -7.04
N ILE A 136 9.14 11.52 -7.04
CA ILE A 136 8.22 11.01 -6.01
C ILE A 136 7.31 9.89 -6.50
N LEU A 137 7.66 9.23 -7.61
CA LEU A 137 6.87 8.14 -8.20
C LEU A 137 6.43 7.13 -7.14
N HIS A 138 7.34 6.70 -6.27
CA HIS A 138 7.10 5.69 -5.23
C HIS A 138 5.96 6.02 -4.25
N ILE A 139 5.52 7.28 -4.14
CA ILE A 139 4.37 7.67 -3.29
C ILE A 139 3.07 6.98 -3.73
N TRP A 140 2.98 6.51 -4.98
CA TRP A 140 1.84 5.70 -5.41
C TRP A 140 1.62 4.48 -4.50
N SER A 141 2.70 3.83 -4.06
CA SER A 141 2.61 2.61 -3.24
C SER A 141 2.10 2.92 -1.83
N LEU A 142 2.52 4.07 -1.28
CA LEU A 142 2.01 4.59 -0.03
C LEU A 142 0.52 4.98 -0.13
N ALA A 143 0.10 5.58 -1.24
CA ALA A 143 -1.31 5.90 -1.47
C ALA A 143 -2.19 4.64 -1.45
N VAL A 144 -1.75 3.56 -2.10
CA VAL A 144 -2.43 2.26 -2.05
C VAL A 144 -2.42 1.68 -0.64
N GLU A 145 -1.31 1.79 0.09
CA GLU A 145 -1.22 1.32 1.48
C GLU A 145 -2.19 2.06 2.41
N GLU A 146 -2.34 3.37 2.28
CA GLU A 146 -3.28 4.18 3.07
C GLU A 146 -4.74 3.90 2.72
N GLN A 147 -5.06 3.74 1.42
CA GLN A 147 -6.38 3.30 0.97
C GLN A 147 -6.74 1.94 1.60
N TYR A 148 -5.79 1.00 1.61
CA TYR A 148 -5.93 -0.29 2.28
C TYR A 148 -6.13 -0.11 3.78
N TYR A 149 -5.38 0.77 4.45
CA TYR A 149 -5.52 1.02 5.88
C TYR A 149 -6.87 1.64 6.27
N ILE A 150 -7.52 2.38 5.38
CA ILE A 150 -8.87 2.92 5.60
C ILE A 150 -9.94 1.84 5.40
N LEU A 151 -9.88 1.12 4.29
CA LEU A 151 -10.96 0.19 3.91
C LEU A 151 -10.88 -1.14 4.66
N PHE A 152 -9.68 -1.71 4.80
CA PHE A 152 -9.51 -3.06 5.30
C PHE A 152 -9.97 -3.27 6.75
N PRO A 153 -9.68 -2.39 7.73
CA PRO A 153 -10.17 -2.57 9.09
C PRO A 153 -11.69 -2.51 9.19
N ILE A 154 -12.34 -1.69 8.37
CA ILE A 154 -13.80 -1.57 8.32
C ILE A 154 -14.39 -2.89 7.82
N ILE A 155 -13.88 -3.39 6.68
CA ILE A 155 -14.29 -4.68 6.11
C ILE A 155 -14.09 -5.79 7.14
N LEU A 156 -12.89 -5.89 7.72
CA LEU A 156 -12.54 -6.95 8.66
C LEU A 156 -13.39 -6.91 9.94
N TYR A 157 -13.71 -5.71 10.45
CA TYR A 157 -14.59 -5.55 11.62
C TYR A 157 -16.01 -6.05 11.38
N PHE A 158 -16.61 -5.69 10.24
CA PHE A 158 -17.95 -6.16 9.90
C PHE A 158 -17.97 -7.65 9.59
N LEU A 159 -16.92 -8.18 8.95
CA LEU A 159 -16.75 -9.61 8.76
C LEU A 159 -16.66 -10.33 10.11
N TYR A 160 -15.78 -9.89 11.01
CA TYR A 160 -15.57 -10.49 12.32
C TYR A 160 -16.86 -10.56 13.15
N LYS A 161 -17.61 -9.45 13.21
CA LYS A 161 -18.92 -9.41 13.91
C LYS A 161 -19.94 -10.38 13.32
N LYS A 162 -19.92 -10.59 12.01
CA LYS A 162 -20.84 -11.51 11.33
C LYS A 162 -20.39 -12.98 11.44
N THR A 163 -19.09 -13.22 11.61
CA THR A 163 -18.47 -14.55 11.66
C THR A 163 -18.36 -15.18 13.05
N GLN A 164 -18.59 -14.45 14.15
CA GLN A 164 -18.71 -15.08 15.49
C GLN A 164 -19.77 -16.20 15.55
N LYS A 165 -20.63 -16.32 14.53
CA LYS A 165 -21.65 -17.37 14.38
C LYS A 165 -21.48 -18.31 13.18
N SER A 166 -20.47 -18.16 12.29
CA SER A 166 -20.38 -18.99 11.05
C SER A 166 -19.06 -18.83 10.25
N ASN A 167 -18.66 -19.88 9.51
CA ASN A 167 -17.52 -19.99 8.56
C ASN A 167 -17.56 -19.02 7.34
N ILE A 168 -18.26 -17.89 7.44
CA ILE A 168 -18.47 -16.93 6.35
C ILE A 168 -17.15 -16.34 5.83
N PHE A 169 -16.16 -16.09 6.68
CA PHE A 169 -14.85 -15.59 6.25
C PHE A 169 -14.18 -16.53 5.25
N MET A 170 -14.12 -17.84 5.59
CA MET A 170 -13.58 -18.85 4.68
C MET A 170 -14.38 -18.95 3.39
N LYS A 171 -15.71 -18.82 3.44
CA LYS A 171 -16.55 -18.81 2.24
C LYS A 171 -16.29 -17.61 1.34
N ILE A 172 -16.03 -16.43 1.91
CA ILE A 172 -15.68 -15.22 1.15
C ILE A 172 -14.30 -15.36 0.53
N VAL A 173 -13.30 -15.84 1.27
CA VAL A 173 -11.96 -16.08 0.74
C VAL A 173 -11.99 -17.10 -0.40
N ILE A 174 -12.70 -18.22 -0.21
CA ILE A 174 -12.89 -19.23 -1.25
C ILE A 174 -13.66 -18.64 -2.44
N GLY A 175 -14.70 -17.84 -2.20
CA GLY A 175 -15.48 -17.18 -3.25
C GLY A 175 -14.65 -16.21 -4.08
N LEU A 176 -13.82 -15.37 -3.43
CA LEU A 176 -12.90 -14.46 -4.11
C LEU A 176 -11.81 -15.22 -4.88
N PHE A 177 -11.30 -16.31 -4.32
CA PHE A 177 -10.33 -17.17 -5.00
C PHE A 177 -10.93 -17.84 -6.23
N ILE A 178 -12.13 -18.41 -6.11
CA ILE A 178 -12.87 -18.99 -7.24
C ILE A 178 -13.18 -17.92 -8.29
N PHE A 179 -13.63 -16.74 -7.87
CA PHE A 179 -13.89 -15.63 -8.79
C PHE A 179 -12.62 -15.21 -9.54
N PHE A 180 -11.50 -15.07 -8.85
CA PHE A 180 -10.21 -14.76 -9.45
C PHE A 180 -9.81 -15.81 -10.49
N VAL A 181 -9.90 -17.10 -10.14
CA VAL A 181 -9.61 -18.21 -11.06
C VAL A 181 -10.56 -18.21 -12.26
N LEU A 182 -11.86 -18.00 -12.06
CA LEU A 182 -12.83 -17.93 -13.16
C LEU A 182 -12.57 -16.73 -14.07
N SER A 183 -12.20 -15.58 -13.50
CA SER A 183 -11.90 -14.38 -14.25
C SER A 183 -10.64 -14.54 -15.12
N SER A 184 -9.65 -15.30 -14.68
CA SER A 184 -8.43 -15.54 -15.48
C SER A 184 -8.66 -16.45 -16.70
N PHE A 185 -9.80 -17.15 -16.76
CA PHE A 185 -10.22 -17.92 -17.94
C PHE A 185 -11.13 -17.14 -18.89
N LEU A 186 -11.50 -15.88 -18.58
CA LEU A 186 -12.28 -15.07 -19.51
C LEU A 186 -11.45 -14.72 -20.76
N PRO A 187 -12.01 -14.87 -21.97
CA PRO A 187 -11.32 -14.53 -23.21
C PRO A 187 -10.92 -13.05 -23.22
N LYS A 188 -9.73 -12.73 -23.75
CA LYS A 188 -9.23 -11.34 -23.90
C LYS A 188 -10.24 -10.40 -24.57
N ALA A 189 -11.11 -10.92 -25.45
CA ALA A 189 -12.18 -10.16 -26.11
C ALA A 189 -13.19 -9.50 -25.14
N VAL A 190 -13.30 -9.97 -23.89
CA VAL A 190 -14.15 -9.37 -22.85
C VAL A 190 -13.51 -8.12 -22.23
N TYR A 191 -12.20 -7.95 -22.36
CA TYR A 191 -11.44 -6.85 -21.74
C TYR A 191 -11.17 -5.67 -22.70
N GLU A 192 -11.45 -5.83 -23.99
CA GLU A 192 -11.16 -4.85 -25.04
C GLU A 192 -12.40 -4.13 -25.59
N SER A 193 -13.58 -4.34 -25.00
CA SER A 193 -14.86 -3.67 -25.34
C SER A 193 -15.17 -2.50 -24.42
#